data_AF-A0A971S6K1-F1
#
_entry.id   AF-A0A971S6K1-F1
#
_cell.length_a   1.000
_cell.length_b   1.000
_cell.length_c   1.000
_cell.angle_alpha   90.00
_cell.angle_beta   90.00
_cell.angle_gamma   90.00
#
_symmetry.space_group_name_H-M   'P 1'
#
loop_
_entity.id
_entity.type
_entity.pdbx_description
1 polymer ?
#
loop_
_entity_poly.entity_id
_entity_poly.type
_entity_poly.pdbx_seq_one_letter_code
_entity_poly.pdbx_strand_id
1 'polypeptide(L)'
;MKQAFSILLIMILLLSSPVFASKAMEEKLEGHWSKDQIDRDFLLYYFPYLAKDDFKRLNPREAFYEDEFLLSFSSLLKDKGYSRTEIGMKVKLTRIDMAKYLSEKLLEIGAIKVSQRVTPFLDLEDLPLEKKEALQDLYHAGLIKGQSKFKFNPHAYASQGEVIVLLQRVSNFLDNLKTEDTEEVISIPFTLSGIVQSYSGVEGISSKVEEDRVYVTLTKAFPTTGYSMGVEKILKEGDVYKVYLDITPPREDSIQLTVVTFKTITIEIDSKELGPPPYDFVWGFYLKTGNS
;
A
#
# COMPACT_ATOMS: atom_id res chain seq x y z
N MET A 1 10.11 -35.10 -31.33
CA MET A 1 10.72 -33.75 -31.31
C MET A 1 9.74 -32.62 -30.99
N LYS A 2 8.51 -32.59 -31.55
CA LYS A 2 7.53 -31.52 -31.24
C LYS A 2 7.01 -31.51 -29.79
N GLN A 3 6.84 -32.68 -29.15
CA GLN A 3 6.38 -32.76 -27.75
C GLN A 3 7.47 -32.37 -26.72
N ALA A 4 8.74 -32.69 -26.99
CA ALA A 4 9.85 -32.26 -26.12
C ALA A 4 10.05 -30.73 -26.16
N PHE A 5 9.75 -30.09 -27.30
CA PHE A 5 9.84 -28.64 -27.45
C PHE A 5 8.70 -27.91 -26.71
N SER A 6 7.48 -28.48 -26.67
CA SER A 6 6.36 -27.93 -25.89
C SER A 6 6.55 -28.04 -24.37
N ILE A 7 7.17 -29.12 -23.88
CA ILE A 7 7.43 -29.30 -22.44
C ILE A 7 8.51 -28.31 -21.97
N LEU A 8 9.53 -28.06 -22.79
CA LEU A 8 10.57 -27.07 -22.49
C LEU A 8 10.01 -25.64 -22.44
N LEU A 9 9.06 -25.30 -23.32
CA LEU A 9 8.44 -23.97 -23.35
C LEU A 9 7.52 -23.71 -22.14
N ILE A 10 6.82 -24.74 -21.66
CA ILE A 10 5.96 -24.65 -20.46
C ILE A 10 6.83 -24.55 -19.19
N MET A 11 7.99 -25.23 -19.13
CA MET A 11 8.94 -25.05 -18.02
C MET A 11 9.54 -23.65 -17.95
N ILE A 12 9.80 -23.00 -19.10
CA ILE A 12 10.34 -21.64 -19.14
C ILE A 12 9.29 -20.61 -18.68
N LEU A 13 8.01 -20.84 -18.94
CA LEU A 13 6.90 -19.99 -18.49
C LEU A 13 6.58 -20.12 -16.99
N LEU A 14 7.04 -21.19 -16.32
CA LEU A 14 6.83 -21.42 -14.88
C LEU A 14 7.92 -20.79 -13.98
N LEU A 15 8.98 -20.23 -14.58
CA LEU A 15 10.04 -19.51 -13.86
C LEU A 15 9.66 -18.06 -13.49
N SER A 16 8.43 -17.61 -13.74
CA SER A 16 7.92 -16.29 -13.34
C SER A 16 7.03 -16.33 -12.08
N SER A 17 7.21 -17.35 -11.24
CA SER A 17 6.48 -17.46 -9.97
C SER A 17 6.79 -16.30 -9.00
N PRO A 18 5.88 -15.95 -8.06
CA PRO A 18 6.07 -14.83 -7.12
C PRO A 18 7.35 -14.94 -6.26
N VAL A 19 7.91 -16.15 -6.14
CA VAL A 19 9.22 -16.41 -5.50
C VAL A 19 10.36 -15.70 -6.23
N PHE A 20 10.34 -15.67 -7.58
CA PHE A 20 11.35 -14.97 -8.38
C PHE A 20 11.20 -13.44 -8.28
N ALA A 21 9.97 -12.94 -8.21
CA ALA A 21 9.72 -11.51 -8.01
C ALA A 21 10.13 -11.01 -6.62
N SER A 22 9.92 -11.81 -5.55
CA SER A 22 10.44 -11.49 -4.21
C SER A 22 11.96 -11.41 -4.21
N LYS A 23 12.62 -12.42 -4.79
CA LYS A 23 14.07 -12.49 -4.88
C LYS A 23 14.67 -11.35 -5.71
N ALA A 24 14.05 -10.99 -6.84
CA ALA A 24 14.51 -9.90 -7.70
C ALA A 24 14.48 -8.55 -6.96
N MET A 25 13.43 -8.26 -6.19
CA MET A 25 13.38 -7.05 -5.36
C MET A 25 14.45 -7.07 -4.26
N GLU A 26 14.60 -8.19 -3.56
CA GLU A 26 15.61 -8.35 -2.50
C GLU A 26 17.03 -8.12 -3.00
N GLU A 27 17.36 -8.65 -4.19
CA GLU A 27 18.66 -8.43 -4.85
C GLU A 27 18.91 -6.94 -5.15
N LYS A 28 17.89 -6.19 -5.59
CA LYS A 28 18.03 -4.74 -5.84
C LYS A 28 18.27 -3.92 -4.57
N LEU A 29 17.74 -4.39 -3.45
CA LEU A 29 17.86 -3.72 -2.15
C LEU A 29 19.06 -4.20 -1.33
N GLU A 30 19.80 -5.20 -1.82
CA GLU A 30 20.92 -5.78 -1.09
C GLU A 30 21.97 -4.72 -0.68
N GLY A 31 22.39 -4.77 0.59
CA GLY A 31 23.35 -3.83 1.16
C GLY A 31 22.87 -2.37 1.21
N HIS A 32 21.58 -2.09 1.01
CA HIS A 32 21.01 -0.75 1.14
C HIS A 32 20.29 -0.58 2.48
N TRP A 33 20.38 0.61 3.09
CA TRP A 33 19.78 0.91 4.40
C TRP A 33 18.24 0.76 4.43
N SER A 34 17.61 0.87 3.26
CA SER A 34 16.15 0.77 3.13
C SER A 34 15.65 -0.65 2.89
N LYS A 35 16.53 -1.66 2.83
CA LYS A 35 16.16 -3.05 2.52
C LYS A 35 15.02 -3.55 3.41
N ASP A 36 15.20 -3.41 4.72
CA ASP A 36 14.24 -3.90 5.71
C ASP A 36 13.13 -2.88 6.01
N GLN A 37 13.15 -1.73 5.32
CA GLN A 37 12.15 -0.67 5.50
C GLN A 37 11.13 -0.64 4.37
N ILE A 38 11.49 -1.07 3.16
CA ILE A 38 10.59 -1.01 2.01
C ILE A 38 9.63 -2.20 2.08
N ASP A 39 8.34 -1.90 2.18
CA ASP A 39 7.27 -2.90 2.09
C ASP A 39 7.00 -3.24 0.63
N ARG A 40 6.98 -4.55 0.34
CA ARG A 40 6.84 -5.05 -1.03
C ARG A 40 5.47 -4.71 -1.61
N ASP A 41 4.41 -4.87 -0.85
CA ASP A 41 3.06 -4.67 -1.36
C ASP A 41 2.79 -3.18 -1.58
N PHE A 42 3.31 -2.33 -0.70
CA PHE A 42 3.35 -0.89 -0.88
C PHE A 42 4.09 -0.48 -2.16
N LEU A 43 5.27 -1.04 -2.40
CA LEU A 43 6.05 -0.78 -3.61
C LEU A 43 5.28 -1.21 -4.87
N LEU A 44 4.69 -2.41 -4.87
CA LEU A 44 3.93 -2.93 -6.01
C LEU A 44 2.71 -2.07 -6.32
N TYR A 45 2.02 -1.59 -5.29
CA TYR A 45 0.78 -0.82 -5.45
C TYR A 45 1.04 0.62 -5.87
N TYR A 46 1.96 1.32 -5.20
CA TYR A 46 2.20 2.75 -5.43
C TYR A 46 3.31 3.06 -6.43
N PHE A 47 4.21 2.11 -6.70
CA PHE A 47 5.33 2.25 -7.63
C PHE A 47 5.39 1.13 -8.68
N PRO A 48 4.26 0.81 -9.36
CA PRO A 48 4.21 -0.33 -10.29
C PRO A 48 5.22 -0.20 -11.45
N TYR A 49 5.61 1.03 -11.81
CA TYR A 49 6.61 1.30 -12.85
C TYR A 49 8.06 0.98 -12.42
N LEU A 50 8.36 0.93 -11.12
CA LEU A 50 9.64 0.44 -10.60
C LEU A 50 9.67 -1.09 -10.52
N ALA A 51 8.52 -1.71 -10.26
CA ALA A 51 8.36 -3.15 -10.15
C ALA A 51 8.31 -3.88 -11.49
N LYS A 52 7.93 -3.18 -12.57
CA LYS A 52 7.87 -3.74 -13.92
C LYS A 52 9.19 -4.36 -14.36
N ASP A 53 9.09 -5.43 -15.15
CA ASP A 53 10.21 -6.17 -15.74
C ASP A 53 11.21 -6.64 -14.65
N ASP A 54 10.69 -7.34 -13.64
CA ASP A 54 11.45 -7.89 -12.50
C ASP A 54 12.29 -6.82 -11.78
N PHE A 55 11.65 -5.72 -11.40
CA PHE A 55 12.28 -4.62 -10.65
C PHE A 55 13.51 -4.01 -11.36
N LYS A 56 13.62 -4.14 -12.69
CA LYS A 56 14.81 -3.67 -13.44
C LYS A 56 15.14 -2.21 -13.20
N ARG A 57 14.11 -1.37 -13.02
CA ARG A 57 14.22 0.08 -12.75
C ARG A 57 14.42 0.43 -11.28
N LEU A 58 14.21 -0.52 -10.36
CA LEU A 58 14.42 -0.30 -8.94
C LEU A 58 15.94 -0.23 -8.67
N ASN A 59 16.38 0.95 -8.27
CA ASN A 59 17.72 1.22 -7.80
C ASN A 59 17.61 2.20 -6.63
N PRO A 60 17.71 1.73 -5.37
CA PRO A 60 17.40 2.55 -4.20
C PRO A 60 18.34 3.74 -4.00
N ARG A 61 19.50 3.76 -4.69
CA ARG A 61 20.49 4.84 -4.68
C ARG A 61 20.33 5.85 -5.81
N GLU A 62 19.52 5.54 -6.81
CA GLU A 62 19.30 6.41 -7.97
C GLU A 62 18.36 7.56 -7.62
N ALA A 63 18.56 8.71 -8.27
CA ALA A 63 17.68 9.87 -8.13
C ALA A 63 16.26 9.54 -8.60
N PHE A 64 15.26 10.05 -7.87
CA PHE A 64 13.86 10.01 -8.27
C PHE A 64 13.52 11.12 -9.25
N TYR A 65 12.48 10.90 -10.05
CA TYR A 65 11.92 11.93 -10.93
C TYR A 65 10.65 12.53 -10.34
N GLU A 66 10.44 13.82 -10.57
CA GLU A 66 9.31 14.58 -10.03
C GLU A 66 7.95 14.07 -10.52
N ASP A 67 7.81 13.79 -11.82
CA ASP A 67 6.61 13.18 -12.40
C ASP A 67 6.24 11.84 -11.75
N GLU A 68 7.23 10.97 -11.54
CA GLU A 68 7.07 9.67 -10.87
C GLU A 68 6.70 9.83 -9.39
N PHE A 69 7.29 10.81 -8.70
CA PHE A 69 6.93 11.13 -7.30
C PHE A 69 5.47 11.58 -7.21
N LEU A 70 5.07 12.56 -8.00
CA LEU A 70 3.72 13.12 -7.97
C LEU A 70 2.66 12.10 -8.41
N LEU A 71 3.00 11.18 -9.33
CA LEU A 71 2.14 10.05 -9.69
C LEU A 71 1.91 9.09 -8.52
N SER A 72 2.98 8.70 -7.83
CA SER A 72 2.92 7.75 -6.72
C SER A 72 2.21 8.38 -5.52
N PHE A 73 2.52 9.64 -5.22
CA PHE A 73 1.87 10.40 -4.16
C PHE A 73 0.39 10.66 -4.46
N SER A 74 0.02 10.98 -5.70
CA SER A 74 -1.39 11.08 -6.13
C SER A 74 -2.15 9.78 -5.94
N SER A 75 -1.51 8.65 -6.25
CA SER A 75 -2.11 7.33 -6.09
C SER A 75 -2.37 7.01 -4.62
N LEU A 76 -1.40 7.33 -3.74
CA LEU A 76 -1.54 7.24 -2.29
C LEU A 76 -2.66 8.12 -1.75
N LEU A 77 -2.70 9.40 -2.13
CA LEU A 77 -3.75 10.31 -1.69
C LEU A 77 -5.14 9.82 -2.10
N LYS A 78 -5.27 9.37 -3.36
CA LYS A 78 -6.53 8.81 -3.88
C LYS A 78 -6.97 7.59 -3.07
N ASP A 79 -6.06 6.66 -2.80
CA ASP A 79 -6.33 5.47 -1.98
C ASP A 79 -6.81 5.85 -0.57
N LYS A 80 -6.23 6.91 0.00
CA LYS A 80 -6.64 7.46 1.29
C LYS A 80 -7.89 8.35 1.24
N GLY A 81 -8.52 8.55 0.08
CA GLY A 81 -9.75 9.34 -0.07
C GLY A 81 -9.54 10.85 -0.23
N TYR A 82 -8.32 11.29 -0.48
CA TYR A 82 -7.97 12.70 -0.69
C TYR A 82 -7.90 13.09 -2.16
N SER A 83 -7.94 14.40 -2.43
CA SER A 83 -7.70 14.95 -3.76
C SER A 83 -6.27 14.67 -4.23
N ARG A 84 -6.11 14.44 -5.55
CA ARG A 84 -4.81 14.15 -6.17
C ARG A 84 -3.93 15.41 -6.21
N THR A 85 -2.64 15.22 -6.54
CA THR A 85 -1.71 16.32 -6.83
C THR A 85 -1.59 16.55 -8.34
N GLU A 86 -0.92 17.63 -8.72
CA GLU A 86 -0.67 18.02 -10.11
C GLU A 86 0.31 17.06 -10.81
N ILE A 87 0.36 17.13 -12.13
CA ILE A 87 1.29 16.33 -12.94
C ILE A 87 2.67 17.01 -12.92
N GLY A 88 3.70 16.24 -12.57
CA GLY A 88 5.07 16.73 -12.54
C GLY A 88 5.78 16.76 -13.89
N MET A 89 6.98 17.32 -13.88
CA MET A 89 7.91 17.29 -15.00
C MET A 89 8.88 16.11 -14.90
N LYS A 90 9.40 15.66 -16.04
CA LYS A 90 10.43 14.60 -16.09
C LYS A 90 11.82 15.15 -15.77
N VAL A 91 11.99 15.60 -14.53
CA VAL A 91 13.24 16.16 -13.98
C VAL A 91 13.60 15.46 -12.68
N LYS A 92 14.89 15.45 -12.34
CA LYS A 92 15.34 14.84 -11.08
C LYS A 92 14.85 15.67 -9.91
N LEU A 93 14.20 15.02 -8.95
CA LEU A 93 13.59 15.65 -7.79
C LEU A 93 14.66 15.94 -6.72
N THR A 94 14.78 17.20 -6.30
CA THR A 94 15.63 17.54 -5.15
C THR A 94 14.90 17.22 -3.84
N ARG A 95 15.65 16.98 -2.78
CA ARG A 95 15.09 16.72 -1.45
C ARG A 95 14.21 17.87 -0.94
N ILE A 96 14.57 19.10 -1.26
CA ILE A 96 13.77 20.26 -0.85
C ILE A 96 12.50 20.43 -1.69
N ASP A 97 12.53 20.12 -2.99
CA ASP A 97 11.32 20.16 -3.82
C ASP A 97 10.35 19.05 -3.42
N MET A 98 10.87 17.85 -3.12
CA MET A 98 10.08 16.77 -2.53
C MET A 98 9.39 17.20 -1.23
N ALA A 99 10.12 17.85 -0.33
CA ALA A 99 9.56 18.37 0.92
C ALA A 99 8.50 19.45 0.66
N LYS A 100 8.74 20.33 -0.31
CA LYS A 100 7.80 21.37 -0.70
C LYS A 100 6.47 20.76 -1.17
N TYR A 101 6.49 19.92 -2.20
CA TYR A 101 5.29 19.30 -2.75
C TYR A 101 4.51 18.49 -1.71
N LEU A 102 5.21 17.78 -0.82
CA LEU A 102 4.58 17.01 0.23
C LEU A 102 3.92 17.93 1.28
N SER A 103 4.62 18.97 1.74
CA SER A 103 4.07 19.88 2.76
C SER A 103 2.85 20.63 2.25
N GLU A 104 2.94 21.23 1.05
CA GLU A 104 1.84 21.98 0.45
C GLU A 104 0.58 21.15 0.36
N LYS A 105 0.70 19.91 -0.13
CA LYS A 105 -0.46 19.04 -0.28
C LYS A 105 -1.01 18.56 1.06
N LEU A 106 -0.15 18.22 2.01
CA LEU A 106 -0.60 17.77 3.33
C LEU A 106 -1.24 18.92 4.14
N LEU A 107 -0.81 20.15 3.95
CA LEU A 107 -1.48 21.35 4.50
C LEU A 107 -2.83 21.59 3.81
N GLU A 108 -2.89 21.49 2.48
CA GLU A 108 -4.12 21.67 1.68
C GLU A 108 -5.23 20.73 2.15
N ILE A 109 -4.90 19.45 2.38
CA ILE A 109 -5.88 18.44 2.84
C ILE A 109 -6.09 18.46 4.36
N GLY A 110 -5.43 19.37 5.09
CA GLY A 110 -5.54 19.50 6.54
C GLY A 110 -4.86 18.39 7.35
N ALA A 111 -4.00 17.58 6.74
CA ALA A 111 -3.31 16.46 7.40
C ALA A 111 -2.18 16.91 8.32
N ILE A 112 -1.55 18.05 8.04
CA ILE A 112 -0.53 18.66 8.93
C ILE A 112 -0.90 20.10 9.23
N LYS A 113 -0.23 20.70 10.22
CA LYS A 113 -0.40 22.10 10.61
C LYS A 113 0.90 22.86 10.36
N VAL A 114 0.75 24.15 10.04
CA VAL A 114 1.89 25.07 9.91
C VAL A 114 2.65 25.12 11.23
N SER A 115 3.97 24.95 11.15
CA SER A 115 4.89 25.00 12.28
C SER A 115 5.66 26.32 12.31
N GLN A 116 5.62 26.99 13.46
CA GLN A 116 6.46 28.18 13.73
C GLN A 116 7.83 27.83 14.32
N ARG A 117 8.11 26.53 14.52
CA ARG A 117 9.37 26.06 15.11
C ARG A 117 10.42 25.87 14.03
N VAL A 118 11.62 26.40 14.28
CA VAL A 118 12.78 26.18 13.40
C VAL A 118 13.25 24.71 13.44
N THR A 119 13.88 24.25 12.37
CA THR A 119 14.56 22.95 12.32
C THR A 119 16.00 23.08 12.84
N PRO A 120 16.65 21.99 13.25
CA PRO A 120 18.05 22.02 13.68
C PRO A 120 19.06 22.05 12.50
N PHE A 121 18.58 22.15 11.25
CA PHE A 121 19.43 22.04 10.08
C PHE A 121 20.14 23.36 9.78
N LEU A 122 21.45 23.29 9.59
CA LEU A 122 22.30 24.46 9.37
C LEU A 122 22.49 24.77 7.88
N ASP A 123 22.21 23.80 7.00
CA ASP A 123 22.45 23.90 5.56
C ASP A 123 21.22 24.39 4.76
N LEU A 124 20.47 25.33 5.34
CA LEU A 124 19.23 25.86 4.76
C LEU A 124 19.34 27.32 4.32
N GLU A 125 20.44 28.02 4.61
CA GLU A 125 20.53 29.49 4.51
C GLU A 125 20.09 30.04 3.14
N ASP A 126 20.53 29.40 2.05
CA ASP A 126 20.26 29.82 0.67
C ASP A 126 18.85 29.47 0.15
N LEU A 127 18.02 28.79 0.95
CA LEU A 127 16.68 28.40 0.51
C LEU A 127 15.67 29.56 0.61
N PRO A 128 14.73 29.65 -0.36
CA PRO A 128 13.54 30.49 -0.24
C PRO A 128 12.77 30.20 1.04
N LEU A 129 12.12 31.22 1.61
CA LEU A 129 11.37 31.12 2.86
C LEU A 129 10.31 30.00 2.81
N GLU A 130 9.50 29.97 1.76
CA GLU A 130 8.47 28.94 1.53
C GLU A 130 9.01 27.51 1.63
N LYS A 131 10.21 27.26 1.07
CA LYS A 131 10.85 25.93 1.13
C LYS A 131 11.35 25.60 2.54
N LYS A 132 11.82 26.61 3.29
CA LYS A 132 12.23 26.44 4.69
C LYS A 132 11.01 26.11 5.56
N GLU A 133 9.90 26.81 5.35
CA GLU A 133 8.63 26.59 6.06
C GLU A 133 8.08 25.19 5.76
N ALA A 134 8.02 24.79 4.49
CA ALA A 134 7.59 23.44 4.12
C ALA A 134 8.42 22.33 4.80
N LEU A 135 9.74 22.52 4.89
CA LEU A 135 10.61 21.60 5.61
C LEU A 135 10.36 21.60 7.12
N GLN A 136 10.05 22.77 7.71
CA GLN A 136 9.69 22.89 9.13
C GLN A 136 8.40 22.13 9.43
N ASP A 137 7.35 22.34 8.64
CA ASP A 137 6.06 21.68 8.82
C ASP A 137 6.21 20.16 8.85
N LEU A 138 6.89 19.60 7.84
CA LEU A 138 7.12 18.16 7.75
C LEU A 138 8.04 17.61 8.85
N TYR A 139 9.06 18.36 9.26
CA TYR A 139 9.98 17.94 10.31
C TYR A 139 9.25 17.84 11.65
N HIS A 140 8.44 18.85 11.97
CA HIS A 140 7.68 18.91 13.22
C HIS A 140 6.46 17.98 13.24
N ALA A 141 5.93 17.62 12.07
CA ALA A 141 4.98 16.53 11.90
C ALA A 141 5.63 15.13 12.01
N GLY A 142 6.96 15.03 12.14
CA GLY A 142 7.68 13.76 12.22
C GLY A 142 7.78 12.99 10.89
N LEU A 143 7.40 13.63 9.78
CA LEU A 143 7.36 13.01 8.45
C LEU A 143 8.71 13.03 7.74
N ILE A 144 9.57 14.00 8.02
CA ILE A 144 10.90 14.09 7.39
C ILE A 144 12.01 14.18 8.44
N LYS A 145 13.17 13.60 8.10
CA LYS A 145 14.37 13.59 8.93
C LYS A 145 15.55 14.12 8.11
N GLY A 146 16.52 14.71 8.81
CA GLY A 146 17.80 15.07 8.22
C GLY A 146 18.65 13.85 7.87
N GLN A 147 19.65 14.04 7.00
CA GLN A 147 20.70 13.04 6.79
C GLN A 147 21.61 12.92 8.03
N SER A 148 21.70 13.99 8.82
CA SER A 148 22.30 13.97 10.14
C SER A 148 21.50 14.88 11.09
N LYS A 149 21.93 14.95 12.36
CA LYS A 149 21.31 15.82 13.37
C LYS A 149 21.22 17.30 12.95
N PHE A 150 22.17 17.78 12.15
CA PHE A 150 22.29 19.19 11.79
C PHE A 150 22.31 19.44 10.28
N LYS A 151 22.08 18.40 9.45
CA LYS A 151 22.18 18.49 7.99
C LYS A 151 20.99 17.85 7.30
N PHE A 152 20.32 18.59 6.42
CA PHE A 152 19.21 18.10 5.60
C PHE A 152 19.64 17.74 4.17
N ASN A 153 20.60 18.49 3.62
CA ASN A 153 21.12 18.42 2.25
C ASN A 153 20.06 18.75 1.20
N PRO A 154 19.53 19.98 1.16
CA PRO A 154 18.33 20.32 0.37
C PRO A 154 18.51 20.19 -1.14
N HIS A 155 19.72 20.45 -1.65
CA HIS A 155 20.01 20.42 -3.09
C HIS A 155 20.39 19.04 -3.63
N ALA A 156 20.58 18.05 -2.75
CA ALA A 156 20.79 16.68 -3.21
C ALA A 156 19.50 16.12 -3.82
N TYR A 157 19.66 15.24 -4.81
CA TYR A 157 18.52 14.51 -5.36
C TYR A 157 17.99 13.52 -4.33
N ALA A 158 16.67 13.45 -4.21
CA ALA A 158 16.00 12.42 -3.41
C ALA A 158 16.20 11.07 -4.09
N SER A 159 16.66 10.05 -3.36
CA SER A 159 16.83 8.72 -3.95
C SER A 159 15.52 7.94 -4.01
N GLN A 160 15.44 6.90 -4.86
CA GLN A 160 14.27 6.00 -4.88
C GLN A 160 13.98 5.41 -3.50
N GLY A 161 15.01 4.93 -2.79
CA GLY A 161 14.84 4.39 -1.44
C GLY A 161 14.31 5.43 -0.44
N GLU A 162 14.78 6.68 -0.52
CA GLU A 162 14.29 7.77 0.32
C GLU A 162 12.82 8.10 0.04
N VAL A 163 12.43 8.19 -1.23
CA VAL A 163 11.05 8.49 -1.64
C VAL A 163 10.08 7.40 -1.23
N ILE A 164 10.42 6.13 -1.46
CA ILE A 164 9.54 5.00 -1.12
C ILE A 164 9.30 4.96 0.40
N VAL A 165 10.36 5.05 1.19
CA VAL A 165 10.27 5.06 2.66
C VAL A 165 9.50 6.28 3.18
N LEU A 166 9.69 7.45 2.56
CA LEU A 166 8.93 8.66 2.92
C LEU A 166 7.43 8.47 2.65
N LEU A 167 7.06 7.99 1.47
CA LEU A 167 5.65 7.79 1.13
C LEU A 167 4.99 6.69 1.98
N GLN A 168 5.74 5.64 2.39
CA GLN A 168 5.24 4.69 3.39
C GLN A 168 4.94 5.38 4.73
N ARG A 169 5.85 6.25 5.19
CA ARG A 169 5.64 7.01 6.43
C ARG A 169 4.43 7.92 6.33
N VAL A 170 4.25 8.57 5.18
CA VAL A 170 3.08 9.42 4.90
C VAL A 170 1.79 8.59 4.90
N SER A 171 1.78 7.40 4.26
CA SER A 171 0.63 6.49 4.34
C SER A 171 0.25 6.20 5.78
N ASN A 172 1.22 5.74 6.57
CA ASN A 172 0.99 5.38 7.98
C ASN A 172 0.50 6.58 8.80
N PHE A 173 1.06 7.77 8.54
CA PHE A 173 0.62 8.99 9.18
C PHE A 173 -0.84 9.33 8.84
N LEU A 174 -1.23 9.27 7.56
CA LEU A 174 -2.60 9.51 7.13
C LEU A 174 -3.58 8.46 7.69
N ASP A 175 -3.14 7.20 7.81
CA ASP A 175 -3.92 6.15 8.47
C ASP A 175 -4.14 6.46 9.95
N ASN A 176 -3.12 6.96 10.65
CA ASN A 176 -3.22 7.34 12.05
C ASN A 176 -4.05 8.62 12.28
N LEU A 177 -4.06 9.58 11.34
CA LEU A 177 -4.94 10.73 11.43
C LEU A 177 -6.42 10.33 11.39
N LYS A 178 -6.75 9.32 10.58
CA LYS A 178 -8.09 8.75 10.60
C LYS A 178 -8.41 8.09 11.95
N THR A 179 -7.42 7.65 12.71
CA THR A 179 -7.68 7.11 14.06
C THR A 179 -7.79 8.19 15.14
N GLU A 180 -7.27 9.41 14.93
CA GLU A 180 -7.34 10.50 15.93
C GLU A 180 -8.55 11.42 15.76
N ASP A 181 -9.10 11.55 14.54
CA ASP A 181 -10.29 12.38 14.25
C ASP A 181 -11.48 11.61 13.65
N THR A 182 -11.47 10.27 13.61
CA THR A 182 -12.59 9.51 13.02
C THR A 182 -13.09 8.38 13.92
N GLU A 183 -14.38 8.52 14.23
CA GLU A 183 -15.43 7.52 14.42
C GLU A 183 -15.05 6.19 15.05
N GLU A 184 -15.80 5.80 16.07
CA GLU A 184 -15.75 4.46 16.68
C GLU A 184 -15.55 3.39 15.60
N VAL A 185 -14.41 2.70 15.64
CA VAL A 185 -14.18 1.51 14.82
C VAL A 185 -15.09 0.42 15.39
N ILE A 186 -16.32 0.34 14.87
CA ILE A 186 -17.31 -0.62 15.33
C ILE A 186 -17.01 -1.96 14.67
N SER A 187 -16.71 -2.97 15.48
CA SER A 187 -16.62 -4.36 15.01
C SER A 187 -18.03 -4.86 14.72
N ILE A 188 -18.28 -5.29 13.48
CA ILE A 188 -19.59 -5.81 13.06
C ILE A 188 -19.62 -7.32 13.29
N PRO A 189 -20.54 -7.85 14.12
CA PRO A 189 -20.71 -9.28 14.27
C PRO A 189 -21.28 -9.89 12.99
N PHE A 190 -20.85 -11.11 12.68
CA PHE A 190 -21.34 -11.85 11.52
C PHE A 190 -21.40 -13.35 11.82
N THR A 191 -22.20 -14.06 11.04
CA THR A 191 -22.27 -15.52 11.06
C THR A 191 -21.76 -16.08 9.74
N LEU A 192 -20.93 -17.12 9.80
CA LEU A 192 -20.50 -17.83 8.59
C LEU A 192 -21.66 -18.69 8.06
N SER A 193 -22.09 -18.43 6.83
CA SER A 193 -23.17 -19.16 6.17
C SER A 193 -22.65 -20.29 5.28
N GLY A 194 -21.52 -20.08 4.60
CA GLY A 194 -20.92 -21.13 3.78
C GLY A 194 -19.56 -20.79 3.19
N ILE A 195 -18.81 -21.84 2.84
CA ILE A 195 -17.54 -21.75 2.13
C ILE A 195 -17.60 -22.71 0.95
N VAL A 196 -17.33 -22.20 -0.25
CA VAL A 196 -17.32 -22.97 -1.50
C VAL A 196 -15.99 -22.77 -2.20
N GLN A 197 -15.46 -23.82 -2.81
CA GLN A 197 -14.32 -23.75 -3.72
C GLN A 197 -14.80 -24.08 -5.13
N SER A 198 -14.40 -23.28 -6.12
CA SER A 198 -14.66 -23.51 -7.53
C SER A 198 -13.40 -23.30 -8.37
N TYR A 199 -13.47 -23.70 -9.65
CA TYR A 199 -12.40 -23.49 -10.64
C TYR A 199 -12.74 -22.38 -11.64
N SER A 200 -13.85 -21.69 -11.41
CA SER A 200 -14.33 -20.55 -12.19
C SER A 200 -15.08 -19.60 -11.27
N GLY A 201 -14.75 -18.32 -11.33
CA GLY A 201 -15.36 -17.30 -10.50
C GLY A 201 -14.88 -15.90 -10.87
N VAL A 202 -15.45 -14.90 -10.23
CA VAL A 202 -15.03 -13.49 -10.35
C VAL A 202 -14.61 -13.05 -8.95
N GLU A 203 -13.36 -12.60 -8.81
CA GLU A 203 -12.88 -12.05 -7.54
C GLU A 203 -13.61 -10.73 -7.22
N GLY A 204 -13.97 -10.55 -5.96
CA GLY A 204 -14.66 -9.35 -5.50
C GLY A 204 -15.52 -9.59 -4.27
N ILE A 205 -16.20 -8.51 -3.87
CA ILE A 205 -17.19 -8.49 -2.80
C ILE A 205 -18.53 -8.11 -3.42
N SER A 206 -19.58 -8.84 -3.08
CA SER A 206 -20.96 -8.45 -3.38
C SER A 206 -21.83 -8.61 -2.14
N SER A 207 -22.90 -7.82 -2.05
CA SER A 207 -23.86 -7.90 -0.96
C SER A 207 -25.28 -8.03 -1.50
N LYS A 208 -26.13 -8.75 -0.78
CA LYS A 208 -27.57 -8.88 -1.04
C LYS A 208 -28.32 -8.67 0.26
N VAL A 209 -29.32 -7.80 0.24
CA VAL A 209 -30.20 -7.54 1.39
C VAL A 209 -31.46 -8.36 1.23
N GLU A 210 -31.83 -9.10 2.28
CA GLU A 210 -33.09 -9.84 2.38
C GLU A 210 -33.68 -9.59 3.77
N GLU A 211 -34.84 -8.93 3.82
CA GLU A 211 -35.55 -8.61 5.07
C GLU A 211 -34.65 -7.90 6.10
N ASP A 212 -34.29 -8.58 7.19
CA ASP A 212 -33.46 -8.08 8.28
C ASP A 212 -32.00 -8.56 8.19
N ARG A 213 -31.61 -9.25 7.11
CA ARG A 213 -30.28 -9.84 6.92
C ARG A 213 -29.56 -9.28 5.69
N VAL A 214 -28.25 -9.12 5.84
CA VAL A 214 -27.35 -8.77 4.74
C VAL A 214 -26.40 -9.95 4.51
N TYR A 215 -26.47 -10.52 3.32
CA TYR A 215 -25.58 -11.58 2.87
C TYR A 215 -24.43 -10.98 2.09
N VAL A 216 -23.20 -11.12 2.60
CA VAL A 216 -21.99 -10.65 1.92
C VAL A 216 -21.25 -11.84 1.35
N THR A 217 -21.00 -11.81 0.06
CA THR A 217 -20.30 -12.85 -0.69
C THR A 217 -18.91 -12.35 -1.08
N LEU A 218 -17.89 -13.05 -0.59
CA LEU A 218 -16.48 -12.70 -0.68
C LEU A 218 -15.79 -13.75 -1.55
N THR A 219 -15.36 -13.40 -2.75
CA THR A 219 -14.66 -14.34 -3.64
C THR A 219 -13.21 -13.90 -3.86
N LYS A 220 -12.26 -14.81 -3.66
CA LYS A 220 -10.83 -14.56 -3.90
C LYS A 220 -10.23 -15.66 -4.77
N ALA A 221 -9.38 -15.27 -5.73
CA ALA A 221 -8.62 -16.19 -6.55
C ALA A 221 -7.30 -16.57 -5.87
N PHE A 222 -6.95 -17.84 -5.96
CA PHE A 222 -5.70 -18.40 -5.46
C PHE A 222 -4.96 -19.11 -6.60
N PRO A 223 -3.62 -19.01 -6.66
CA PRO A 223 -2.82 -19.54 -7.77
C PRO A 223 -2.79 -21.07 -7.80
N THR A 224 -3.02 -21.73 -6.67
CA THR A 224 -3.01 -23.19 -6.51
C THR A 224 -4.13 -23.66 -5.60
N THR A 225 -4.36 -24.97 -5.56
CA THR A 225 -5.18 -25.58 -4.51
C THR A 225 -4.48 -25.50 -3.14
N GLY A 226 -5.26 -25.68 -2.07
CA GLY A 226 -4.73 -25.90 -0.72
C GLY A 226 -4.63 -24.66 0.18
N TYR A 227 -4.93 -23.47 -0.33
CA TYR A 227 -5.15 -22.29 0.52
C TYR A 227 -6.36 -22.51 1.44
N SER A 228 -6.31 -21.99 2.67
CA SER A 228 -7.50 -21.74 3.48
C SER A 228 -7.85 -20.27 3.43
N MET A 229 -9.15 -19.97 3.52
CA MET A 229 -9.67 -18.61 3.59
C MET A 229 -10.78 -18.58 4.64
N GLY A 230 -10.74 -17.58 5.51
CA GLY A 230 -11.76 -17.25 6.50
C GLY A 230 -12.00 -15.73 6.51
N VAL A 231 -13.07 -15.31 7.19
CA VAL A 231 -13.27 -13.91 7.56
C VAL A 231 -12.82 -13.76 9.00
N GLU A 232 -11.84 -12.91 9.25
CA GLU A 232 -11.33 -12.67 10.60
C GLU A 232 -12.23 -11.68 11.33
N LYS A 233 -12.50 -10.54 10.70
CA LYS A 233 -13.32 -9.46 11.26
C LYS A 233 -13.86 -8.54 10.18
N ILE A 234 -14.90 -7.80 10.56
CA ILE A 234 -15.48 -6.73 9.75
C ILE A 234 -15.50 -5.48 10.61
N LEU A 235 -14.95 -4.39 10.10
CA LEU A 235 -14.88 -3.12 10.82
C LEU A 235 -15.64 -2.06 10.03
N LYS A 236 -16.51 -1.31 10.70
CA LYS A 236 -17.07 -0.09 10.14
C LYS A 236 -16.09 1.05 10.37
N GLU A 237 -15.73 1.75 9.30
CA GLU A 237 -14.86 2.93 9.34
C GLU A 237 -15.48 4.00 8.43
N GLY A 238 -16.12 5.00 9.02
CA GLY A 238 -16.94 5.94 8.25
C GLY A 238 -18.19 5.24 7.67
N ASP A 239 -18.41 5.48 6.38
CA ASP A 239 -19.54 4.90 5.63
C ASP A 239 -19.24 3.53 4.99
N VAL A 240 -18.04 2.98 5.18
CA VAL A 240 -17.61 1.72 4.57
C VAL A 240 -17.40 0.60 5.60
N TYR A 241 -17.62 -0.63 5.15
CA TYR A 241 -17.41 -1.84 5.93
C TYR A 241 -16.19 -2.60 5.39
N LYS A 242 -15.08 -2.55 6.13
CA LYS A 242 -13.83 -3.22 5.76
C LYS A 242 -13.84 -4.67 6.21
N VAL A 243 -13.64 -5.59 5.27
CA VAL A 243 -13.61 -7.03 5.51
C VAL A 243 -12.17 -7.52 5.52
N TYR A 244 -11.72 -8.04 6.67
CA TYR A 244 -10.40 -8.60 6.84
C TYR A 244 -10.45 -10.13 6.73
N LEU A 245 -9.66 -10.68 5.81
CA LEU A 245 -9.59 -12.11 5.57
C LEU A 245 -8.42 -12.75 6.34
N ASP A 246 -8.66 -13.94 6.87
CA ASP A 246 -7.62 -14.85 7.34
C ASP A 246 -7.27 -15.82 6.21
N ILE A 247 -6.05 -15.77 5.70
CA ILE A 247 -5.60 -16.58 4.56
C ILE A 247 -4.33 -17.32 4.95
N THR A 248 -4.38 -18.64 4.89
CA THR A 248 -3.22 -19.51 5.14
C THR A 248 -2.83 -20.20 3.83
N PRO A 249 -1.58 -20.04 3.36
CA PRO A 249 -1.10 -20.77 2.20
C PRO A 249 -0.99 -22.28 2.51
N PRO A 250 -1.02 -23.14 1.47
CA PRO A 250 -0.70 -24.55 1.64
C PRO A 250 0.72 -24.72 2.19
N ARG A 251 0.98 -25.83 2.89
CA ARG A 251 2.32 -26.13 3.41
C ARG A 251 3.32 -26.24 2.26
N GLU A 252 4.55 -25.76 2.47
CA GLU A 252 5.60 -25.72 1.45
C GLU A 252 5.97 -27.10 0.90
N ASP A 253 5.82 -28.15 1.72
CA ASP A 253 6.08 -29.55 1.36
C ASP A 253 4.87 -30.26 0.73
N SER A 254 3.73 -29.58 0.61
CA SER A 254 2.51 -30.17 0.06
C SER A 254 2.46 -30.12 -1.46
N ILE A 255 2.19 -31.26 -2.08
CA ILE A 255 1.97 -31.35 -3.53
C ILE A 255 0.58 -30.79 -3.83
N GLN A 256 0.51 -29.61 -4.46
CA GLN A 256 -0.72 -28.95 -4.86
C GLN A 256 -0.91 -28.97 -6.37
N LEU A 257 -2.16 -29.03 -6.83
CA LEU A 257 -2.47 -28.79 -8.22
C LEU A 257 -2.27 -27.31 -8.52
N THR A 258 -1.46 -27.01 -9.54
CA THR A 258 -1.22 -25.66 -10.04
C THR A 258 -2.35 -25.23 -10.98
N VAL A 259 -3.54 -25.06 -10.40
CA VAL A 259 -4.72 -24.53 -11.06
C VAL A 259 -5.27 -23.38 -10.23
N VAL A 260 -5.71 -22.32 -10.91
CA VAL A 260 -6.37 -21.21 -10.23
C VAL A 260 -7.67 -21.71 -9.59
N THR A 261 -7.81 -21.47 -8.30
CA THR A 261 -9.03 -21.79 -7.56
C THR A 261 -9.66 -20.53 -7.02
N PHE A 262 -10.98 -20.49 -7.01
CA PHE A 262 -11.74 -19.42 -6.39
C PHE A 262 -12.34 -19.97 -5.11
N LYS A 263 -12.11 -19.29 -4.00
CA LYS A 263 -12.85 -19.56 -2.77
C LYS A 263 -13.85 -18.46 -2.56
N THR A 264 -15.08 -18.86 -2.28
CA THR A 264 -16.19 -17.96 -2.02
C THR A 264 -16.68 -18.24 -0.61
N ILE A 265 -16.67 -17.21 0.23
CA ILE A 265 -17.28 -17.22 1.57
C ILE A 265 -18.55 -16.39 1.51
N THR A 266 -19.63 -16.92 2.06
CA THR A 266 -20.84 -16.15 2.34
C THR A 266 -20.98 -16.00 3.84
N ILE A 267 -21.09 -14.75 4.28
CA ILE A 267 -21.40 -14.38 5.65
C ILE A 267 -22.77 -13.70 5.72
N GLU A 268 -23.36 -13.75 6.90
CA GLU A 268 -24.63 -13.14 7.22
C GLU A 268 -24.44 -12.11 8.34
N ILE A 269 -25.05 -10.94 8.18
CA ILE A 269 -25.02 -9.84 9.15
C ILE A 269 -26.46 -9.40 9.42
N ASP A 270 -26.84 -9.22 10.70
CA ASP A 270 -28.11 -8.59 11.08
C ASP A 270 -28.05 -7.11 10.65
N SER A 271 -29.02 -6.67 9.86
CA SER A 271 -29.08 -5.30 9.35
C SER A 271 -29.13 -4.23 10.44
N LYS A 272 -29.52 -4.57 11.67
CA LYS A 272 -29.49 -3.68 12.85
C LYS A 272 -28.09 -3.35 13.33
N GLU A 273 -27.12 -4.22 13.03
CA GLU A 273 -25.70 -4.00 13.34
C GLU A 273 -25.06 -3.05 12.31
N LEU A 274 -25.76 -2.78 11.22
CA LEU A 274 -25.33 -1.89 10.14
C LEU A 274 -26.07 -0.55 10.22
N GLY A 275 -25.51 0.47 9.58
CA GLY A 275 -26.18 1.74 9.35
C GLY A 275 -27.34 1.65 8.34
N PRO A 276 -27.91 2.78 7.91
CA PRO A 276 -28.86 2.77 6.80
C PRO A 276 -28.17 2.33 5.48
N PRO A 277 -28.86 1.60 4.59
CA PRO A 277 -28.32 1.25 3.28
C PRO A 277 -28.11 2.49 2.38
N PRO A 278 -27.24 2.43 1.36
CA PRO A 278 -26.56 1.24 0.84
C PRO A 278 -25.34 0.81 1.66
N TYR A 279 -25.04 -0.51 1.64
CA TYR A 279 -23.90 -1.09 2.35
C TYR A 279 -22.71 -1.25 1.41
N ASP A 280 -21.66 -0.45 1.64
CA ASP A 280 -20.42 -0.52 0.84
C ASP A 280 -19.36 -1.37 1.55
N PHE A 281 -19.11 -2.57 1.02
CA PHE A 281 -18.12 -3.51 1.57
C PHE A 281 -16.86 -3.50 0.73
N VAL A 282 -15.72 -3.31 1.39
CA VAL A 282 -14.40 -3.23 0.75
C VAL A 282 -13.40 -4.15 1.47
N TRP A 283 -12.31 -4.50 0.81
CA TRP A 283 -11.24 -5.28 1.44
C TRP A 283 -10.50 -4.45 2.50
N GLY A 284 -10.31 -5.03 3.68
CA GLY A 284 -9.38 -4.54 4.70
C GLY A 284 -7.96 -5.06 4.44
N PHE A 285 -6.95 -4.24 4.70
CA PHE A 285 -5.54 -4.61 4.55
C PHE A 285 -4.81 -4.50 5.88
N TYR A 286 -4.09 -5.55 6.26
CA TYR A 286 -3.17 -5.48 7.40
C TYR A 286 -1.89 -4.77 6.99
N LEU A 287 -1.62 -3.61 7.60
CA LEU A 287 -0.25 -3.14 7.70
C LEU A 287 0.44 -4.03 8.72
N LYS A 288 1.47 -4.78 8.31
CA LYS A 288 2.37 -5.43 9.28
C LYS A 288 2.99 -4.34 10.12
N THR A 289 2.44 -4.10 11.31
CA THR A 289 3.18 -3.43 12.37
C THR A 289 4.30 -4.39 12.75
N GLY A 290 5.52 -4.04 12.40
CA GLY A 290 6.70 -4.81 12.81
C GLY A 290 6.73 -4.86 14.33
N ASN A 291 6.42 -6.03 14.89
CA ASN A 291 6.73 -6.32 16.28
C ASN A 291 8.19 -6.77 16.37
N SER A 292 8.93 -6.02 17.20
CA SER A 292 10.21 -6.28 17.85
C SER A 292 11.42 -6.66 17.00
#